data_AF-A0A2R6KYR0-F1
#
_entry.id   AF-A0A2R6KYR0-F1
#
_cell.length_a   1.000
_cell.length_b   1.000
_cell.length_c   1.000
_cell.angle_alpha   90.00
_cell.angle_beta   90.00
_cell.angle_gamma   90.00
#
_symmetry.space_group_name_H-M   'P 1'
#
loop_
_entity.id
_entity.type
_entity.pdbx_description
1 polymer ?
#
loop_
_entity_poly.entity_id
_entity_poly.type
_entity_poly.pdbx_seq_one_letter_code
_entity_poly.pdbx_strand_id
1 'polypeptide(L)'
;MPLLDTDRTTVRIASREAETTIGDVLRDADRDVHAVGSTGVPAVEPLVLLTEGGRTAFFAACSVGRAEALLTGLEDGFESVVDGADAVVEHDPGAARLPGADLPELSAG
;
A
#
# COMPACT_ATOMS: atom_id res chain seq x y z
N MET A 1 -1.52 27.15 -9.13
CA MET A 1 -0.76 26.01 -8.57
C MET A 1 -1.78 24.93 -8.26
N PRO A 2 -1.72 23.74 -8.89
CA PRO A 2 -2.51 22.63 -8.38
C PRO A 2 -1.94 22.30 -6.99
N LEU A 3 -2.77 22.44 -5.96
CA LEU A 3 -2.54 21.75 -4.70
C LEU A 3 -2.47 20.28 -5.09
N LEU A 4 -1.27 19.69 -5.02
CA LEU A 4 -1.17 18.24 -5.05
C LEU A 4 -2.13 17.74 -3.99
N ASP A 5 -3.03 16.86 -4.39
CA ASP A 5 -3.99 16.16 -3.55
C ASP A 5 -3.17 15.28 -2.58
N THR A 6 -2.50 15.93 -1.64
CA THR A 6 -1.54 15.34 -0.70
C THR A 6 -2.29 14.54 0.36
N ASP A 7 -3.60 14.75 0.42
CA ASP A 7 -4.60 14.06 1.24
C ASP A 7 -5.18 12.81 0.52
N ARG A 8 -4.87 12.58 -0.77
CA ARG A 8 -5.34 11.37 -1.44
C ARG A 8 -4.46 10.19 -1.09
N THR A 9 -5.03 9.25 -0.33
CA THR A 9 -4.41 7.95 -0.15
C THR A 9 -4.27 7.24 -1.49
N THR A 10 -3.03 6.96 -1.88
CA THR A 10 -2.71 6.13 -3.06
C THR A 10 -2.49 4.70 -2.62
N VAL A 11 -3.13 3.74 -3.30
CA VAL A 11 -3.03 2.31 -3.01
C VAL A 11 -2.25 1.63 -4.13
N ARG A 12 -1.16 0.93 -3.80
CA ARG A 12 -0.38 0.15 -4.76
C ARG A 12 -0.39 -1.32 -4.38
N ILE A 13 -0.60 -2.20 -5.34
CA ILE A 13 -0.69 -3.64 -5.11
C ILE A 13 0.37 -4.33 -5.95
N ALA A 14 1.31 -4.98 -5.27
CA ALA A 14 2.35 -5.78 -5.88
C ALA A 14 2.05 -7.27 -5.66
N SER A 15 1.77 -7.99 -6.75
CA SER A 15 1.43 -9.41 -6.71
C SER A 15 1.71 -10.08 -8.05
N ARG A 16 1.92 -11.40 -8.04
CA ARG A 16 1.94 -12.24 -9.25
C ARG A 16 0.56 -12.63 -9.75
N GLU A 17 -0.43 -12.72 -8.86
CA GLU A 17 -1.75 -13.31 -9.15
C GLU A 17 -2.93 -12.48 -8.64
N ALA A 18 -2.71 -11.49 -7.77
CA ALA A 18 -3.79 -10.79 -7.05
C ALA A 18 -4.46 -9.65 -7.85
N GLU A 19 -4.23 -9.59 -9.16
CA GLU A 19 -4.79 -8.53 -10.02
C GLU A 19 -6.34 -8.48 -10.00
N THR A 20 -7.02 -9.59 -9.65
CA THR A 20 -8.49 -9.69 -9.78
C THR A 20 -9.28 -9.61 -8.46
N THR A 21 -8.76 -10.03 -7.30
CA THR A 21 -9.61 -10.09 -6.07
C THR A 21 -9.28 -8.98 -5.07
N ILE A 22 -8.02 -8.84 -4.65
CA ILE A 22 -7.61 -7.78 -3.72
C ILE A 22 -7.72 -6.41 -4.40
N GLY A 23 -7.31 -6.32 -5.67
CA GLY A 23 -7.44 -5.08 -6.43
C GLY A 23 -8.88 -4.68 -6.72
N ASP A 24 -9.81 -5.62 -6.86
CA ASP A 24 -11.23 -5.31 -7.08
C ASP A 24 -11.88 -4.78 -5.80
N VAL A 25 -11.61 -5.44 -4.66
CA VAL A 25 -12.01 -4.96 -3.33
C VAL A 25 -11.52 -3.52 -3.11
N LEU A 26 -10.23 -3.26 -3.32
CA LEU A 26 -9.65 -1.95 -3.05
C LEU A 26 -10.11 -0.85 -4.04
N ARG A 27 -10.52 -1.22 -5.26
CA ARG A 27 -10.98 -0.27 -6.31
C ARG A 27 -12.39 0.28 -6.06
N ASP A 28 -13.18 -0.38 -5.22
CA ASP A 28 -14.54 0.08 -4.92
C ASP A 28 -14.54 1.39 -4.11
N ALA A 29 -13.47 1.66 -3.35
CA ALA A 29 -13.25 2.96 -2.73
C ALA A 29 -12.67 3.93 -3.76
N ASP A 30 -13.16 5.20 -3.79
CA ASP A 30 -12.72 6.34 -4.63
C ASP A 30 -11.23 6.72 -4.42
N ARG A 31 -10.33 5.76 -4.56
CA ARG A 31 -8.91 5.81 -4.26
C ARG A 31 -8.15 5.37 -5.49
N ASP A 32 -6.97 5.96 -5.69
CA ASP A 32 -6.12 5.63 -6.83
C ASP A 32 -5.43 4.28 -6.56
N VAL A 33 -6.03 3.20 -7.07
CA VAL A 33 -5.50 1.84 -6.95
C VAL A 33 -4.68 1.48 -8.17
N HIS A 34 -3.39 1.27 -7.97
CA HIS A 34 -2.46 0.88 -9.02
C HIS A 34 -1.94 -0.55 -8.79
N ALA A 35 -2.13 -1.42 -9.78
CA ALA A 35 -1.38 -2.66 -9.85
C ALA A 35 0.04 -2.35 -10.37
N VAL A 36 1.06 -2.64 -9.56
CA VAL A 36 2.47 -2.29 -9.88
C VAL A 36 3.32 -3.50 -10.28
N GLY A 37 2.69 -4.68 -10.41
CA GLY A 37 3.37 -5.93 -10.73
C GLY A 37 4.06 -6.57 -9.52
N SER A 38 4.55 -7.78 -9.71
CA SER A 38 5.15 -8.59 -8.63
C SER A 38 6.41 -7.95 -8.03
N THR A 39 6.59 -8.07 -6.71
CA THR A 39 7.87 -7.74 -6.06
C THR A 39 8.97 -8.75 -6.37
N GLY A 40 8.61 -9.91 -6.92
CA GLY A 40 9.51 -11.04 -7.13
C GLY A 40 9.77 -11.89 -5.89
N VAL A 41 9.30 -11.44 -4.71
CA VAL A 41 9.53 -12.07 -3.41
C VAL A 41 8.22 -12.68 -2.89
N PRO A 42 7.99 -14.00 -3.08
CA PRO A 42 6.70 -14.63 -2.77
C PRO A 42 6.34 -14.60 -1.29
N ALA A 43 7.32 -14.46 -0.39
CA ALA A 43 7.09 -14.40 1.07
C ALA A 43 6.32 -13.14 1.50
N VAL A 44 6.40 -12.05 0.72
CA VAL A 44 5.71 -10.78 1.02
C VAL A 44 4.54 -10.51 0.08
N GLU A 45 4.37 -11.31 -0.97
CA GLU A 45 3.26 -11.17 -1.91
C GLU A 45 2.01 -11.90 -1.38
N PRO A 46 0.80 -11.32 -1.53
CA PRO A 46 0.52 -9.99 -2.10
C PRO A 46 0.97 -8.86 -1.17
N LEU A 47 1.65 -7.84 -1.71
CA LEU A 47 2.09 -6.67 -0.96
C LEU A 47 1.20 -5.47 -1.31
N VAL A 48 0.51 -4.93 -0.31
CA VAL A 48 -0.26 -3.68 -0.45
C VAL A 48 0.53 -2.54 0.16
N LEU A 49 0.63 -1.43 -0.56
CA LEU A 49 1.27 -0.21 -0.10
C LEU A 49 0.24 0.92 -0.09
N LEU A 50 0.13 1.59 1.05
CA LEU A 50 -0.72 2.76 1.22
C LEU A 50 0.18 3.97 1.40
N THR A 51 0.09 4.95 0.50
CA THR A 51 0.88 6.18 0.58
C THR A 51 -0.03 7.38 0.79
N GLU A 52 0.25 8.18 1.82
CA GLU A 52 -0.42 9.45 2.10
C GLU A 52 0.57 10.44 2.70
N GLY A 53 0.60 11.68 2.21
CA GLY A 53 1.42 12.76 2.80
C GLY A 53 2.93 12.48 2.93
N GLY A 54 3.50 11.58 2.11
CA GLY A 54 4.91 11.17 2.23
C GLY A 54 5.16 10.06 3.25
N ARG A 55 4.12 9.43 3.80
CA ARG A 55 4.24 8.19 4.56
C ARG A 55 3.75 7.04 3.70
N THR A 56 4.49 5.93 3.70
CA THR A 56 4.07 4.69 3.05
C THR A 56 4.00 3.56 4.07
N ALA A 57 2.81 3.00 4.25
CA ALA A 57 2.55 1.80 5.04
C ALA A 57 2.58 0.56 4.13
N PHE A 58 3.25 -0.49 4.59
CA PHE A 58 3.47 -1.76 3.89
C PHE A 58 2.70 -2.87 4.57
N PHE A 59 1.89 -3.61 3.82
CA PHE A 59 1.11 -4.74 4.29
C PHE A 59 1.48 -5.97 3.46
N ALA A 60 2.40 -6.77 4.01
CA ALA A 60 2.92 -7.97 3.37
C ALA A 60 1.95 -9.14 3.53
N ALA A 61 2.02 -10.11 2.59
CA ALA A 61 1.19 -11.31 2.56
C ALA A 61 -0.31 -10.99 2.78
N CYS A 62 -0.77 -9.90 2.16
CA CYS A 62 -2.09 -9.35 2.37
C CYS A 62 -3.15 -10.32 1.85
N SER A 63 -4.06 -10.72 2.74
CA SER A 63 -5.22 -11.53 2.40
C SER A 63 -6.40 -10.63 2.00
N VAL A 64 -7.41 -11.21 1.34
CA VAL A 64 -8.65 -10.48 0.98
C VAL A 64 -9.30 -9.86 2.22
N GLY A 65 -9.42 -10.61 3.32
CA GLY A 65 -9.99 -10.08 4.57
C GLY A 65 -9.16 -8.96 5.19
N ARG A 66 -7.83 -8.97 5.02
CA ARG A 66 -6.98 -7.84 5.43
C ARG A 66 -7.23 -6.64 4.52
N ALA A 67 -7.39 -6.82 3.22
CA ALA A 67 -7.73 -5.75 2.28
C ALA A 67 -9.11 -5.10 2.58
N GLU A 68 -10.13 -5.90 2.93
CA GLU A 68 -11.43 -5.40 3.38
C GLU A 68 -11.30 -4.58 4.67
N ALA A 69 -10.52 -5.06 5.65
CA ALA A 69 -10.26 -4.32 6.87
C ALA A 69 -9.51 -2.99 6.62
N LEU A 70 -8.57 -2.99 5.66
CA LEU A 70 -7.87 -1.77 5.25
C LEU A 70 -8.84 -0.75 4.64
N LEU A 71 -9.83 -1.18 3.86
CA LEU A 71 -10.84 -0.27 3.33
C LEU A 71 -11.65 0.38 4.45
N THR A 72 -12.20 -0.43 5.36
CA THR A 72 -12.97 0.09 6.48
C THR A 72 -12.15 1.04 7.34
N GLY A 73 -10.89 0.73 7.63
CA GLY A 73 -10.01 1.63 8.36
C GLY A 73 -9.70 2.92 7.59
N LEU A 74 -9.52 2.83 6.27
CA LEU A 74 -9.27 3.99 5.41
C LEU A 74 -10.50 4.91 5.23
N GLU A 75 -11.70 4.47 5.60
CA GLU A 75 -12.87 5.36 5.75
C GLU A 75 -12.75 6.26 6.99
N ASP A 76 -12.09 5.77 8.04
CA ASP A 76 -11.80 6.52 9.27
C ASP A 76 -10.51 7.36 9.16
N GLY A 77 -9.60 6.97 8.26
CA GLY A 77 -8.41 7.72 7.86
C GLY A 77 -7.15 6.87 7.81
N PHE A 78 -6.07 7.39 7.22
CA PHE A 78 -4.80 6.67 7.11
C PHE A 78 -4.24 6.23 8.46
N GLU A 79 -4.35 7.07 9.50
CA GLU A 79 -3.84 6.72 10.84
C GLU A 79 -4.55 5.50 11.45
N SER A 80 -5.79 5.22 11.05
CA SER A 80 -6.57 4.07 11.52
C SER A 80 -6.03 2.72 11.02
N VAL A 81 -5.29 2.72 9.91
CA VAL A 81 -4.71 1.50 9.30
C VAL A 81 -3.20 1.35 9.52
N VAL A 82 -2.49 2.44 9.80
CA VAL A 82 -1.03 2.47 9.95
C VAL A 82 -0.53 1.58 11.09
N ASP A 83 -1.28 1.49 12.20
CA ASP A 83 -0.91 0.68 13.36
C ASP A 83 -0.88 -0.83 13.03
N GLY A 84 -1.66 -1.25 12.04
CA GLY A 84 -1.72 -2.63 11.54
C GLY A 84 -0.73 -2.94 10.41
N ALA A 85 0.15 -2.01 10.06
CA ALA A 85 1.13 -2.19 8.98
C ALA A 85 2.33 -3.03 9.43
N ASP A 86 2.87 -3.82 8.52
CA ASP A 86 4.09 -4.61 8.77
C ASP A 86 5.34 -3.73 8.77
N ALA A 87 5.30 -2.61 8.03
CA ALA A 87 6.30 -1.55 8.11
C ALA A 87 5.68 -0.20 7.71
N VAL A 88 6.22 0.89 8.24
CA VAL A 88 5.83 2.25 7.89
C VAL A 88 7.08 3.06 7.65
N VAL A 89 7.15 3.74 6.52
CA VAL A 89 8.32 4.56 6.14
C VAL A 89 7.87 5.96 5.81
N GLU A 90 8.47 6.94 6.47
CA GLU A 90 8.35 8.34 6.13
C GLU A 90 9.41 8.71 5.08
N HIS A 91 9.00 9.40 4.03
CA HIS A 91 9.84 9.81 2.92
C HIS A 91 9.38 11.16 2.36
N ASP A 92 10.25 11.77 1.55
CA ASP A 92 9.87 12.97 0.80
C ASP A 92 8.72 12.63 -0.17
N PRO A 93 7.59 13.35 -0.15
CA PRO A 93 6.45 13.07 -1.02
C PRO A 93 6.76 13.35 -2.50
N GLY A 94 7.81 14.12 -2.80
CA GLY A 94 8.31 14.36 -4.16
C GLY A 94 9.35 13.34 -4.62
N ALA A 95 9.68 12.33 -3.81
CA ALA A 95 10.65 11.31 -4.18
C ALA A 95 10.16 10.50 -5.39
N ALA A 96 11.00 10.45 -6.44
CA ALA A 96 10.70 9.69 -7.65
C ALA A 96 10.86 8.16 -7.50
N ARG A 97 11.28 7.70 -6.32
CA ARG A 97 11.46 6.28 -5.99
C ARG A 97 10.62 5.94 -4.78
N LEU A 98 10.09 4.71 -4.77
CA LEU A 98 9.46 4.16 -3.60
C LEU A 98 10.46 4.08 -2.44
N PRO A 99 10.03 4.40 -1.20
CA PRO A 99 10.84 4.17 -0.02
C PRO A 99 11.17 2.69 0.14
N GLY A 100 12.39 2.39 0.59
CA GLY A 100 12.73 1.04 1.04
C GLY A 100 12.12 0.81 2.41
N ALA A 101 11.37 -0.28 2.58
CA ALA A 101 10.95 -0.75 3.89
C ALA A 101 11.99 -1.71 4.47
N ASP A 102 12.25 -1.60 5.76
CA ASP A 102 13.03 -2.60 6.51
C ASP A 102 12.16 -3.83 6.80
N LEU A 103 11.61 -4.43 5.74
CA LEU A 103 11.01 -5.75 5.82
C LEU A 103 12.14 -6.76 5.64
N PRO A 104 12.36 -7.70 6.57
CA PRO A 104 13.50 -8.63 6.51
C PRO A 104 13.56 -9.41 5.19
N GLU A 105 12.39 -9.68 4.60
CA GLU A 105 12.23 -10.36 3.31
C GLU A 105 12.50 -9.45 2.09
N LEU A 106 12.45 -8.12 2.23
CA LEU A 106 12.79 -7.13 1.18
C LEU A 106 14.20 -6.55 1.34
N SER A 107 14.81 -6.68 2.52
CA SER A 107 16.16 -6.20 2.83
C SER A 107 17.25 -7.10 2.23
N ALA A 108 16.89 -8.28 1.71
CA ALA A 108 17.77 -9.19 0.99
C ALA A 108 17.84 -8.88 -0.51
N GLY A 109 18.23 -7.65 -0.86
CA GLY A 109 18.51 -7.20 -2.23
C GLY A 109 19.96 -6.75 -2.39
#